data_AF-A0A427Y3K0-F1
#
_entry.id   AF-A0A427Y3K0-F1
#
_cell.length_a   1.000
_cell.length_b   1.000
_cell.length_c   1.000
_cell.angle_alpha   90.00
_cell.angle_beta   90.00
_cell.angle_gamma   90.00
#
_symmetry.space_group_name_H-M   'P 1'
#
loop_
_entity.id
_entity.type
_entity.pdbx_description
1 polymer ?
#
loop_
_entity_poly.entity_id
_entity_poly.type
_entity_poly.pdbx_seq_one_letter_code
_entity_poly.pdbx_strand_id
1 'polypeptide(L)'
;MAFAMLNSWTGLLRGLQVVLPSGGSVSMIWGLLVSTIGTFAMALSLAEVCHVYPTTGGQYDWTYFLAPPGSKRSLSFFVGWMASAGWIALVATGSSLGSTFVTNIISLWSENYTAERWQTFLIYFGFTIGALLLNLFAVRLLPLVDRAGFYWSLAGILIVTITLLARSSGNYQPAQNVFAEFVNETGWPDGIAFILGLLQSTFGLTGFDAISHMVEEMPRPSITAPKVMLMAVGLGASTSLVFMIVLLFCLTDLPTVLASPTGPLLQIYYQATRSMAGATGLVIFNLMAMVFATQGLMTVASRIVLPFARDQGFGPLSKSLREVHPTLKVPVWSISFVSAWTVIFGLIYLGSSVALNAILSASVVFMQISYIVPIFLLCWRGEAALENEQRVWSLGRFRRRCKRVSEA
;
A
#
# COMPACT_ATOMS: atom_id res chain seq x y z
N MET A 1 -9.21 -9.05 6.18
CA MET A 1 -8.56 -7.79 6.58
C MET A 1 -7.39 -7.43 5.68
N ALA A 2 -6.23 -8.11 5.76
CA ALA A 2 -5.03 -7.74 4.98
C ALA A 2 -5.29 -7.51 3.48
N PHE A 3 -5.99 -8.43 2.80
CA PHE A 3 -6.37 -8.26 1.39
C PHE A 3 -7.24 -7.02 1.13
N ALA A 4 -8.25 -6.77 1.96
CA ALA A 4 -9.18 -5.64 1.82
C ALA A 4 -8.51 -4.30 2.11
N MET A 5 -7.53 -4.30 3.02
CA MET A 5 -6.81 -3.09 3.41
C MET A 5 -5.76 -2.71 2.37
N LEU A 6 -4.98 -3.67 1.90
CA LEU A 6 -3.96 -3.42 0.87
C LEU A 6 -4.62 -3.14 -0.48
N ASN A 7 -5.69 -3.90 -0.78
CA ASN A 7 -6.50 -3.77 -1.97
C ASN A 7 -5.66 -3.53 -3.25
N SER A 8 -4.63 -4.36 -3.43
CA SER A 8 -3.51 -4.13 -4.36
C SER A 8 -3.97 -3.79 -5.77
N TRP A 9 -5.00 -4.47 -6.28
CA TRP A 9 -5.52 -4.24 -7.63
C TRP A 9 -6.04 -2.81 -7.84
N THR A 10 -6.56 -2.16 -6.79
CA THR A 10 -6.93 -0.73 -6.83
C THR A 10 -5.76 0.18 -6.45
N GLY A 11 -4.92 -0.23 -5.49
CA GLY A 11 -3.75 0.54 -5.06
C GLY A 11 -2.79 0.83 -6.21
N LEU A 12 -2.55 -0.16 -7.09
CA LEU A 12 -1.72 0.01 -8.28
C LEU A 12 -2.25 1.09 -9.23
N LEU A 13 -3.54 1.41 -9.20
CA LEU A 13 -4.15 2.39 -10.10
C LEU A 13 -3.66 3.80 -9.82
N ARG A 14 -3.05 4.01 -8.65
CA ARG A 14 -2.38 5.26 -8.32
C ARG A 14 -1.25 5.61 -9.28
N GLY A 15 -0.54 4.58 -9.73
CA GLY A 15 0.67 4.69 -10.53
C GLY A 15 0.42 4.79 -12.02
N LEU A 16 -0.84 4.69 -12.49
CA LEU A 16 -1.16 4.61 -13.92
C LEU A 16 -0.62 5.81 -14.71
N GLN A 17 -0.71 7.02 -14.15
CA GLN A 17 -0.18 8.23 -14.79
C GLN A 17 1.34 8.21 -14.95
N VAL A 18 2.05 7.43 -14.14
CA VAL A 18 3.51 7.30 -14.20
C VAL A 18 3.89 6.13 -15.08
N VAL A 19 3.34 4.93 -14.85
CA VAL A 19 3.76 3.70 -15.55
C VAL A 19 3.43 3.71 -17.04
N LEU A 20 2.27 4.29 -17.42
CA LEU A 20 1.81 4.28 -18.81
C LEU A 20 2.80 5.00 -19.75
N PRO A 21 3.28 6.22 -19.43
CA PRO A 21 4.36 6.84 -20.19
C PRO A 21 5.76 6.30 -19.84
N SER A 22 5.94 5.60 -18.71
CA SER A 22 7.22 5.01 -18.27
C SER A 22 7.24 3.49 -18.44
N GLY A 23 7.25 3.06 -19.70
CA GLY A 23 7.39 1.67 -20.12
C GLY A 23 6.07 0.93 -20.36
N GLY A 24 4.93 1.61 -20.30
CA GLY A 24 3.64 1.15 -20.83
C GLY A 24 3.19 -0.21 -20.33
N SER A 25 2.69 -1.02 -21.26
CA SER A 25 2.14 -2.35 -20.98
C SER A 25 3.20 -3.32 -20.44
N VAL A 26 4.43 -3.25 -20.97
CA VAL A 26 5.57 -4.05 -20.51
C VAL A 26 5.88 -3.79 -19.04
N SER A 27 5.97 -2.53 -18.62
CA SER A 27 6.25 -2.19 -17.21
C SER A 27 5.10 -2.53 -16.28
N MET A 28 3.85 -2.43 -16.75
CA MET A 28 2.68 -2.81 -15.96
C MET A 28 2.62 -4.32 -15.67
N ILE A 29 2.88 -5.17 -16.65
CA ILE A 29 2.79 -6.63 -16.51
C ILE A 29 4.09 -7.21 -15.95
N TRP A 30 5.20 -7.01 -16.65
CA TRP A 30 6.48 -7.61 -16.29
C TRP A 30 7.08 -6.94 -15.06
N GLY A 31 6.88 -5.63 -14.91
CA GLY A 31 7.27 -4.92 -13.70
C GLY A 31 6.51 -5.41 -12.46
N LEU A 32 5.23 -5.77 -12.60
CA LEU A 32 4.48 -6.42 -11.52
C LEU A 32 5.08 -7.77 -11.13
N LEU A 33 5.46 -8.60 -12.10
CA LEU A 33 6.08 -9.90 -11.83
C LEU A 33 7.45 -9.75 -11.13
N VAL A 34 8.29 -8.82 -11.61
CA VAL A 34 9.58 -8.51 -10.99
C VAL A 34 9.40 -8.01 -9.55
N SER A 35 8.52 -7.03 -9.34
CA SER A 35 8.21 -6.53 -7.99
C SER A 35 7.58 -7.59 -7.10
N THR A 36 6.80 -8.52 -7.66
CA THR A 36 6.22 -9.65 -6.91
C THR A 36 7.32 -10.55 -6.35
N ILE A 37 8.32 -10.91 -7.17
CA ILE A 37 9.46 -11.74 -6.73
C ILE A 37 10.23 -11.02 -5.60
N GLY A 38 10.54 -9.73 -5.79
CA GLY A 38 11.23 -8.93 -4.77
C GLY A 38 10.42 -8.81 -3.47
N THR A 39 9.12 -8.57 -3.58
CA THR A 39 8.23 -8.45 -2.42
C THR A 39 8.06 -9.78 -1.69
N PHE A 40 7.96 -10.90 -2.41
CA PHE A 40 7.95 -12.23 -1.80
C PHE A 40 9.24 -12.51 -1.04
N ALA A 41 10.41 -12.14 -1.59
CA ALA A 41 11.69 -12.32 -0.89
C ALA A 41 11.76 -11.50 0.41
N MET A 42 11.27 -10.25 0.38
CA MET A 42 11.17 -9.42 1.59
C MET A 42 10.17 -10.00 2.60
N ALA A 43 8.98 -10.38 2.14
CA ALA A 43 7.92 -10.94 2.97
C ALA A 43 8.32 -12.28 3.59
N LEU A 44 9.03 -13.16 2.87
CA LEU A 44 9.59 -14.40 3.39
C LEU A 44 10.62 -14.14 4.50
N SER A 45 11.50 -13.17 4.29
CA SER A 45 12.53 -12.80 5.28
C SER A 45 11.90 -12.27 6.57
N LEU A 46 10.92 -11.37 6.44
CA LEU A 46 10.19 -10.81 7.57
C LEU A 46 9.24 -11.82 8.22
N ALA A 47 8.67 -12.76 7.45
CA ALA A 47 7.87 -13.87 7.95
C ALA A 47 8.67 -14.74 8.92
N GLU A 48 9.95 -14.96 8.64
CA GLU A 48 10.81 -15.75 9.52
C GLU A 48 11.04 -15.03 10.86
N VAL A 49 11.26 -13.72 10.81
CA VAL A 49 11.43 -12.92 12.03
C VAL A 49 10.13 -12.83 12.82
N CYS A 50 9.01 -12.62 12.15
CA CYS A 50 7.68 -12.58 12.76
C CYS A 50 7.29 -13.94 13.39
N HIS A 51 7.73 -15.05 12.81
CA HIS A 51 7.51 -16.39 13.38
C HIS A 51 8.15 -16.53 14.77
N VAL A 52 9.36 -16.00 14.92
CA VAL A 52 10.11 -16.07 16.19
C VAL A 52 9.67 -14.97 17.15
N TYR A 53 9.51 -13.75 16.67
CA TYR A 53 9.15 -12.58 17.46
C TYR A 53 7.83 -11.96 16.96
N PRO A 54 6.68 -12.56 17.26
CA PRO A 54 5.36 -12.01 16.92
C PRO A 54 5.04 -10.83 17.85
N THR A 55 5.60 -9.66 17.54
CA THR A 55 5.46 -8.43 18.33
C THR A 55 4.67 -7.37 17.58
N THR A 56 3.90 -6.56 18.32
CA THR A 56 3.07 -5.49 17.76
C THR A 56 3.90 -4.32 17.21
N GLY A 57 5.10 -4.07 17.74
CA GLY A 57 6.03 -3.09 17.18
C GLY A 57 6.64 -3.50 15.84
N GLY A 58 6.55 -4.78 15.48
CA GLY A 58 6.96 -5.30 14.18
C GLY A 58 8.41 -4.95 13.86
N GLN A 59 8.61 -4.17 12.80
CA GLN A 59 9.94 -3.91 12.23
C GLN A 59 10.94 -3.26 13.20
N TYR A 60 10.50 -2.36 14.08
CA TYR A 60 11.40 -1.69 15.02
C TYR A 60 11.81 -2.62 16.17
N ASP A 61 10.90 -3.45 16.66
CA ASP A 61 11.15 -4.49 17.66
C ASP A 61 12.08 -5.57 17.09
N TRP A 62 11.78 -6.04 15.87
CA TRP A 62 12.62 -6.99 15.14
C TRP A 62 14.05 -6.47 14.99
N THR A 63 14.20 -5.19 14.64
CA THR A 63 15.49 -4.53 14.55
C THR A 63 16.21 -4.51 15.90
N TYR A 64 15.51 -4.24 17.00
CA TYR A 64 16.08 -4.23 18.34
C TYR A 64 16.62 -5.62 18.75
N PHE A 65 15.86 -6.68 18.49
CA PHE A 65 16.27 -8.06 18.80
C PHE A 65 17.46 -8.51 17.94
N LEU A 66 17.47 -8.15 16.66
CA LEU A 66 18.49 -8.58 15.71
C LEU A 66 19.79 -7.76 15.79
N ALA A 67 19.72 -6.48 16.15
CA ALA A 67 20.87 -5.59 16.16
C ALA A 67 21.96 -5.99 17.18
N PRO A 68 23.23 -5.60 16.96
CA PRO A 68 24.30 -5.83 17.93
C PRO A 68 24.15 -4.90 19.15
N PRO A 69 24.61 -5.31 20.36
CA PRO A 69 24.32 -4.63 21.63
C PRO A 69 24.55 -3.12 21.64
N GLY A 70 25.59 -2.62 20.95
CA GLY A 70 25.93 -1.20 20.91
C GLY A 70 25.01 -0.33 20.05
N SER A 71 24.30 -0.88 19.06
CA SER A 71 23.48 -0.09 18.12
C SER A 71 21.98 -0.39 18.18
N LYS A 72 21.53 -1.34 19.03
CA LYS A 72 20.12 -1.77 19.11
C LYS A 72 19.14 -0.62 19.23
N ARG A 73 19.37 0.31 20.17
CA ARG A 73 18.47 1.43 20.45
C ARG A 73 18.40 2.43 19.31
N SER A 74 19.56 2.80 18.74
CA SER A 74 19.63 3.79 17.66
C SER A 74 18.99 3.26 16.38
N LEU A 75 19.31 2.03 15.97
CA LEU A 75 18.73 1.40 14.77
C LEU A 75 17.23 1.18 14.93
N SER A 76 16.79 0.68 16.07
CA SER A 76 15.36 0.47 16.35
C SER A 76 14.59 1.79 16.35
N PHE A 77 15.13 2.86 16.95
CA PHE A 77 14.53 4.19 16.94
C PHE A 77 14.39 4.73 15.51
N PHE A 78 15.43 4.61 14.69
CA PHE A 78 15.40 5.02 13.28
C PHE A 78 14.34 4.25 12.49
N VAL A 79 14.30 2.91 12.63
CA VAL A 79 13.31 2.05 11.96
C VAL A 79 11.88 2.37 12.44
N GLY A 80 11.69 2.63 13.73
CA GLY A 80 10.38 3.00 14.28
C GLY A 80 9.83 4.30 13.69
N TRP A 81 10.68 5.30 13.48
CA TRP A 81 10.29 6.53 12.78
C TRP A 81 9.98 6.31 11.30
N MET A 82 10.82 5.55 10.59
CA MET A 82 10.60 5.23 9.17
C MET A 82 9.29 4.44 8.97
N ALA A 83 9.04 3.44 9.81
CA ALA A 83 7.81 2.67 9.79
C ALA A 83 6.59 3.56 10.11
N SER A 84 6.65 4.35 11.18
CA SER A 84 5.55 5.24 11.57
C SER A 84 5.23 6.26 10.47
N ALA A 85 6.25 6.93 9.92
CA ALA A 85 6.09 7.90 8.85
C ALA A 85 5.55 7.26 7.56
N GLY A 86 6.07 6.08 7.19
CA GLY A 86 5.60 5.32 6.04
C GLY A 86 4.12 4.95 6.15
N TRP A 87 3.69 4.42 7.29
CA TRP A 87 2.30 4.05 7.52
C TRP A 87 1.35 5.24 7.59
N ILE A 88 1.74 6.35 8.25
CA ILE A 88 0.94 7.59 8.25
C ILE A 88 0.80 8.14 6.82
N ALA A 89 1.88 8.17 6.05
CA ALA A 89 1.82 8.62 4.66
C ALA A 89 1.02 7.65 3.77
N LEU A 90 0.95 6.36 4.10
CA LEU A 90 0.10 5.39 3.40
C LEU A 90 -1.40 5.67 3.64
N VAL A 91 -1.80 6.08 4.85
CA VAL A 91 -3.17 6.56 5.14
C VAL A 91 -3.51 7.77 4.27
N ALA A 92 -2.57 8.69 4.13
CA ALA A 92 -2.71 9.84 3.22
C ALA A 92 -2.87 9.37 1.76
N THR A 93 -2.09 8.37 1.32
CA THR A 93 -2.24 7.86 -0.05
C THR A 93 -3.63 7.25 -0.30
N GLY A 94 -4.16 6.48 0.66
CA GLY A 94 -5.52 5.93 0.56
C GLY A 94 -6.60 7.01 0.43
N SER A 95 -6.53 8.04 1.27
CA SER A 95 -7.46 9.18 1.25
C SER A 95 -7.35 10.00 -0.05
N SER A 96 -6.12 10.17 -0.55
CA SER A 96 -5.82 10.84 -1.82
C SER A 96 -6.41 10.11 -3.01
N LEU A 97 -6.27 8.79 -3.04
CA LEU A 97 -6.78 7.95 -4.12
C LEU A 97 -8.31 7.92 -4.14
N GLY A 98 -8.94 7.75 -2.97
CA GLY A 98 -10.39 7.86 -2.82
C GLY A 98 -10.92 9.23 -3.28
N SER A 99 -10.26 10.32 -2.87
CA SER A 99 -10.62 11.66 -3.33
C SER A 99 -10.51 11.84 -4.84
N THR A 100 -9.48 11.26 -5.46
CA THR A 100 -9.25 11.36 -6.91
C THR A 100 -10.37 10.65 -7.67
N PHE A 101 -10.85 9.51 -7.19
CA PHE A 101 -12.00 8.83 -7.82
C PHE A 101 -13.27 9.66 -7.76
N VAL A 102 -13.56 10.34 -6.65
CA VAL A 102 -14.73 11.23 -6.56
C VAL A 102 -14.61 12.38 -7.56
N THR A 103 -13.46 13.06 -7.60
CA THR A 103 -13.26 14.18 -8.54
C THR A 103 -13.32 13.73 -9.99
N ASN A 104 -12.79 12.55 -10.30
CA ASN A 104 -12.83 11.97 -11.65
C ASN A 104 -14.26 11.68 -12.10
N ILE A 105 -15.12 11.15 -11.21
CA ILE A 105 -16.55 10.95 -11.49
C ILE A 105 -17.21 12.29 -11.80
N ILE A 106 -16.97 13.33 -10.99
CA ILE A 106 -17.57 14.66 -11.21
C ILE A 106 -17.14 15.23 -12.57
N SER A 107 -15.85 15.14 -12.90
CA SER A 107 -15.32 15.58 -14.21
C SER A 107 -15.91 14.81 -15.39
N LEU A 108 -16.28 13.54 -15.22
CA LEU A 108 -16.89 12.74 -16.29
C LEU A 108 -18.32 13.21 -16.62
N TRP A 109 -19.08 13.65 -15.60
CA TRP A 109 -20.48 14.05 -15.76
C TRP A 109 -20.67 15.55 -16.04
N SER A 110 -19.64 16.37 -15.81
CA SER A 110 -19.70 17.81 -16.02
C SER A 110 -18.56 18.27 -16.93
N GLU A 111 -18.86 18.47 -18.21
CA GLU A 111 -17.88 18.86 -19.24
C GLU A 111 -17.15 20.18 -18.94
N ASN A 112 -17.77 21.10 -18.19
CA ASN A 112 -17.19 22.40 -17.82
C ASN A 112 -16.54 22.39 -16.42
N TYR A 113 -16.48 21.25 -15.73
CA TYR A 113 -15.91 21.19 -14.39
C TYR A 113 -14.41 20.97 -14.45
N THR A 114 -13.66 21.94 -13.93
CA THR A 114 -12.23 21.78 -13.66
C THR A 114 -12.06 21.57 -12.16
N ALA A 115 -11.53 20.41 -11.78
CA ALA A 115 -11.35 20.08 -10.36
C ALA A 115 -10.31 21.02 -9.73
N GLU A 116 -10.78 21.91 -8.86
CA GLU A 116 -9.89 22.80 -8.13
C GLU A 116 -9.23 22.06 -6.95
N ARG A 117 -7.99 22.43 -6.65
CA ARG A 117 -7.16 21.72 -5.65
C ARG A 117 -7.81 21.67 -4.25
N TRP A 118 -8.52 22.73 -3.87
CA TRP A 118 -9.21 22.78 -2.58
C TRP A 118 -10.42 21.85 -2.51
N GLN A 119 -11.10 21.57 -3.63
CA GLN A 119 -12.21 20.63 -3.68
C GLN A 119 -11.71 19.21 -3.43
N THR A 120 -10.62 18.81 -4.08
CA THR A 120 -9.93 17.54 -3.82
C THR A 120 -9.45 17.46 -2.37
N PHE A 121 -8.91 18.54 -1.81
CA PHE A 121 -8.52 18.57 -0.40
C PHE A 121 -9.71 18.36 0.56
N LEU A 122 -10.87 18.97 0.31
CA LEU A 122 -12.06 18.78 1.17
C LEU A 122 -12.57 17.34 1.13
N ILE A 123 -12.58 16.70 -0.04
CA ILE A 123 -12.97 15.30 -0.16
C ILE A 123 -11.95 14.42 0.56
N TYR A 124 -10.65 14.64 0.35
CA TYR A 124 -9.56 13.99 1.08
C TYR A 124 -9.72 14.11 2.61
N PHE A 125 -10.05 15.31 3.08
CA PHE A 125 -10.30 15.59 4.49
C PHE A 125 -11.51 14.80 4.98
N GLY A 126 -12.59 14.73 4.19
CA GLY A 126 -13.76 13.90 4.47
C GLY A 126 -13.43 12.42 4.63
N PHE A 127 -12.60 11.84 3.75
CA PHE A 127 -12.09 10.47 3.89
C PHE A 127 -11.32 10.27 5.19
N THR A 128 -10.42 11.20 5.51
CA THR A 128 -9.59 11.14 6.72
C THR A 128 -10.44 11.22 8.00
N ILE A 129 -11.40 12.16 8.05
CA ILE A 129 -12.30 12.32 9.19
C ILE A 129 -13.25 11.14 9.31
N GLY A 130 -13.77 10.61 8.19
CA GLY A 130 -14.57 9.38 8.20
C GLY A 130 -13.81 8.22 8.83
N ALA A 131 -12.53 8.04 8.44
CA ALA A 131 -11.67 7.01 9.03
C ALA A 131 -11.36 7.26 10.52
N LEU A 132 -11.12 8.51 10.91
CA LEU A 132 -10.94 8.91 12.31
C LEU A 132 -12.17 8.56 13.15
N LEU A 133 -13.37 8.96 12.73
CA LEU A 133 -14.62 8.74 13.46
C LEU A 133 -14.93 7.25 13.60
N LEU A 134 -14.72 6.46 12.54
CA LEU A 134 -14.91 5.01 12.59
C LEU A 134 -13.93 4.33 13.57
N ASN A 135 -12.65 4.75 13.57
CA ASN A 135 -11.65 4.23 14.50
C ASN A 135 -11.89 4.64 15.96
N LEU A 136 -12.46 5.83 16.20
CA LEU A 136 -12.73 6.32 17.56
C LEU A 136 -14.02 5.74 18.16
N PHE A 137 -15.12 5.77 17.42
CA PHE A 137 -16.45 5.51 17.98
C PHE A 137 -17.02 4.15 17.56
N ALA A 138 -16.62 3.65 16.39
CA ALA A 138 -17.18 2.43 15.80
C ALA A 138 -16.20 1.25 15.85
N VAL A 139 -15.30 1.19 16.84
CA VAL A 139 -14.25 0.15 16.89
C VAL A 139 -14.82 -1.28 16.86
N ARG A 140 -16.00 -1.47 17.46
CA ARG A 140 -16.71 -2.77 17.49
C ARG A 140 -17.22 -3.20 16.11
N LEU A 141 -17.43 -2.25 15.20
CA LEU A 141 -17.87 -2.51 13.83
C LEU A 141 -16.69 -2.78 12.89
N LEU A 142 -15.45 -2.46 13.27
CA LEU A 142 -14.29 -2.63 12.38
C LEU A 142 -14.14 -4.04 11.83
N PRO A 143 -14.28 -5.12 12.63
CA PRO A 143 -14.20 -6.46 12.08
C PRO A 143 -15.28 -6.75 11.02
N LEU A 144 -16.46 -6.14 11.15
CA LEU A 144 -17.53 -6.26 10.16
C LEU A 144 -17.20 -5.45 8.90
N VAL A 145 -16.71 -4.21 9.06
CA VAL A 145 -16.27 -3.34 7.97
C VAL A 145 -15.14 -3.99 7.17
N ASP A 146 -14.17 -4.62 7.84
CA ASP A 146 -13.06 -5.32 7.19
C ASP A 146 -13.51 -6.57 6.42
N ARG A 147 -14.52 -7.28 6.93
CA ARG A 147 -15.15 -8.41 6.22
C ARG A 147 -15.95 -7.92 5.03
N ALA A 148 -16.75 -6.88 5.19
CA ALA A 148 -17.49 -6.26 4.11
C ALA A 148 -16.56 -5.76 3.00
N GLY A 149 -15.48 -5.06 3.37
CA GLY A 149 -14.45 -4.60 2.43
C GLY A 149 -13.76 -5.75 1.68
N PHE A 150 -13.55 -6.89 2.35
CA PHE A 150 -13.02 -8.09 1.69
C PHE A 150 -13.96 -8.63 0.61
N TYR A 151 -15.23 -8.86 0.96
CA TYR A 151 -16.23 -9.34 -0.01
C TYR A 151 -16.48 -8.32 -1.12
N TRP A 152 -16.49 -7.02 -0.79
CA TRP A 152 -16.66 -5.94 -1.74
C TRP A 152 -15.50 -5.87 -2.74
N SER A 153 -14.26 -5.95 -2.26
CA SER A 153 -13.09 -5.95 -3.14
C SER A 153 -13.07 -7.19 -4.05
N LEU A 154 -13.39 -8.37 -3.50
CA LEU A 154 -13.45 -9.61 -4.26
C LEU A 154 -14.58 -9.60 -5.31
N ALA A 155 -15.76 -9.09 -4.96
CA ALA A 155 -16.85 -8.90 -5.91
C ALA A 155 -16.48 -7.85 -6.96
N GLY A 156 -15.85 -6.75 -6.54
CA GLY A 156 -15.43 -5.65 -7.40
C GLY A 156 -14.46 -6.10 -8.48
N ILE A 157 -13.41 -6.84 -8.14
CA ILE A 157 -12.47 -7.33 -9.16
C ILE A 157 -13.16 -8.26 -10.17
N LEU A 158 -14.05 -9.15 -9.72
CA LEU A 158 -14.78 -10.05 -10.61
C LEU A 158 -15.75 -9.29 -11.53
N ILE A 159 -16.59 -8.42 -10.96
CA ILE A 159 -17.60 -7.66 -11.70
C ILE A 159 -16.92 -6.71 -12.68
N VAL A 160 -15.90 -5.97 -12.26
CA VAL A 160 -15.18 -5.04 -13.13
C VAL A 160 -14.48 -5.80 -14.25
N THR A 161 -13.78 -6.89 -13.95
CA THR A 161 -13.08 -7.70 -14.97
C THR A 161 -14.05 -8.27 -16.01
N ILE A 162 -15.12 -8.93 -15.56
CA ILE A 162 -16.13 -9.54 -16.45
C ILE A 162 -16.81 -8.45 -17.30
N THR A 163 -17.16 -7.32 -16.70
CA THR A 163 -17.84 -6.23 -17.41
C THR A 163 -16.93 -5.58 -18.45
N LEU A 164 -15.66 -5.34 -18.13
CA LEU A 164 -14.71 -4.77 -19.09
C LEU A 164 -14.50 -5.69 -20.29
N LEU A 165 -14.32 -7.00 -20.06
CA LEU A 165 -14.22 -7.98 -21.13
C LEU A 165 -15.52 -8.05 -21.96
N ALA A 166 -16.67 -8.17 -21.30
CA ALA A 166 -17.96 -8.26 -22.00
C ALA A 166 -18.27 -7.01 -22.84
N ARG A 167 -17.88 -5.81 -22.39
CA ARG A 167 -18.15 -4.55 -23.10
C ARG A 167 -17.11 -4.23 -24.17
N SER A 168 -15.89 -4.72 -24.02
CA SER A 168 -14.81 -4.57 -25.00
C SER A 168 -14.79 -5.70 -26.04
N SER A 169 -15.78 -6.59 -26.04
CA SER A 169 -15.85 -7.74 -26.94
C SER A 169 -15.74 -7.29 -28.40
N GLY A 170 -14.73 -7.79 -29.11
CA GLY A 170 -14.48 -7.49 -30.52
C GLY A 170 -13.59 -6.28 -30.79
N ASN A 171 -13.16 -5.54 -29.76
CA ASN A 171 -12.22 -4.41 -29.90
C ASN A 171 -11.09 -4.49 -28.85
N TYR A 172 -10.46 -5.66 -28.73
CA TYR A 172 -9.31 -5.84 -27.85
C TYR A 172 -8.01 -5.40 -28.53
N GLN A 173 -7.07 -4.87 -27.75
CA GLN A 173 -5.70 -4.68 -28.24
C GLN A 173 -5.07 -6.02 -28.64
N PRO A 174 -4.23 -6.06 -29.68
CA PRO A 174 -3.50 -7.26 -30.03
C PRO A 174 -2.55 -7.63 -28.90
N ALA A 175 -2.32 -8.94 -28.71
CA ALA A 175 -1.48 -9.45 -27.63
C ALA A 175 -0.05 -8.88 -27.66
N GLN A 176 0.46 -8.56 -28.85
CA GLN A 176 1.77 -7.90 -28.99
C GLN A 176 1.80 -6.54 -28.29
N ASN A 177 0.75 -5.73 -28.42
CA ASN A 177 0.66 -4.43 -27.76
C ASN A 177 0.55 -4.58 -26.24
N VAL A 178 -0.18 -5.60 -25.78
CA VAL A 178 -0.36 -5.84 -24.34
C VAL A 178 0.89 -6.42 -23.67
N PHE A 179 1.66 -7.29 -24.34
CA PHE A 179 2.78 -7.99 -23.69
C PHE A 179 4.17 -7.49 -24.09
N ALA A 180 4.31 -6.78 -25.21
CA ALA A 180 5.61 -6.44 -25.80
C ALA A 180 5.77 -4.95 -26.17
N GLU A 181 4.73 -4.12 -26.14
CA GLU A 181 4.85 -2.70 -26.47
C GLU A 181 5.46 -1.91 -25.31
N PHE A 182 6.66 -1.39 -25.54
CA PHE A 182 7.35 -0.53 -24.60
C PHE A 182 7.18 0.93 -25.04
N VAL A 183 6.49 1.72 -24.22
CA VAL A 183 6.27 3.16 -24.44
C VAL A 183 7.20 3.94 -23.53
N ASN A 184 7.98 4.88 -24.07
CA ASN A 184 8.86 5.73 -23.25
C ASN A 184 8.71 7.20 -23.64
N GLU A 185 7.91 7.92 -22.85
CA GLU A 185 7.70 9.37 -22.98
C GLU A 185 8.42 10.17 -21.89
N THR A 186 9.29 9.50 -21.12
CA THR A 186 9.90 10.09 -19.92
C THR A 186 11.13 10.97 -20.22
N GLY A 187 11.70 10.84 -21.42
CA GLY A 187 12.98 11.46 -21.80
C GLY A 187 14.23 10.76 -21.22
N TRP A 188 14.06 9.71 -20.42
CA TRP A 188 15.14 8.90 -19.87
C TRP A 188 15.42 7.65 -20.74
N PRO A 189 16.60 7.04 -20.64
CA PRO A 189 16.86 5.73 -21.26
C PRO A 189 15.85 4.67 -20.83
N ASP A 190 15.53 3.72 -21.72
CA ASP A 190 14.49 2.70 -21.52
C ASP A 190 14.65 1.92 -20.21
N GLY A 191 15.88 1.60 -19.80
CA GLY A 191 16.13 0.93 -18.53
C GLY A 191 15.70 1.75 -17.31
N ILE A 192 15.88 3.07 -17.34
CA ILE A 192 15.44 3.97 -16.26
C ILE A 192 13.93 4.13 -16.31
N ALA A 193 13.34 4.26 -17.51
CA ALA A 193 11.89 4.31 -17.67
C ALA A 193 11.20 3.05 -17.12
N PHE A 194 11.78 1.87 -17.35
CA PHE A 194 11.28 0.62 -16.76
C PHE A 194 11.36 0.64 -15.23
N ILE A 195 12.46 1.10 -14.64
CA ILE A 195 12.63 1.24 -13.18
C ILE A 195 11.59 2.22 -12.59
N LEU A 196 11.30 3.33 -13.29
CA LEU A 196 10.23 4.25 -12.89
C LEU A 196 8.86 3.56 -12.90
N GLY A 197 8.61 2.69 -13.89
CA GLY A 197 7.39 1.88 -13.95
C GLY A 197 7.22 0.91 -12.77
N LEU A 198 8.32 0.40 -12.20
CA LEU A 198 8.29 -0.48 -11.02
C LEU A 198 7.74 0.19 -9.75
N LEU A 199 7.68 1.53 -9.71
CA LEU A 199 7.11 2.25 -8.58
C LEU A 199 5.64 1.91 -8.38
N GLN A 200 4.89 1.75 -9.48
CA GLN A 200 3.49 1.33 -9.41
C GLN A 200 3.39 -0.04 -8.74
N SER A 201 4.04 -1.06 -9.31
CA SER A 201 3.96 -2.44 -8.83
C SER A 201 4.44 -2.60 -7.39
N THR A 202 5.50 -1.89 -7.03
CA THR A 202 6.04 -1.90 -5.67
C THR A 202 5.06 -1.23 -4.69
N PHE A 203 4.44 -0.11 -5.07
CA PHE A 203 3.42 0.55 -4.25
C PHE A 203 2.25 -0.39 -3.94
N GLY A 204 1.66 -1.05 -4.93
CA GLY A 204 0.47 -1.88 -4.71
C GLY A 204 0.73 -3.17 -3.93
N LEU A 205 1.99 -3.59 -3.79
CA LEU A 205 2.37 -4.79 -3.02
C LEU A 205 2.99 -4.46 -1.65
N THR A 206 3.15 -3.17 -1.32
CA THR A 206 3.66 -2.71 -0.02
C THR A 206 2.59 -2.84 1.08
N GLY A 207 3.02 -2.94 2.35
CA GLY A 207 2.11 -3.01 3.52
C GLY A 207 1.72 -4.43 3.92
N PHE A 208 2.38 -5.45 3.36
CA PHE A 208 2.13 -6.87 3.68
C PHE A 208 2.34 -7.21 5.16
N ASP A 209 3.11 -6.42 5.89
CA ASP A 209 3.40 -6.55 7.32
C ASP A 209 2.30 -5.96 8.22
N ALA A 210 1.24 -5.37 7.67
CA ALA A 210 0.10 -4.83 8.43
C ALA A 210 -0.39 -5.74 9.56
N ILE A 211 -0.45 -7.04 9.25
CA ILE A 211 -0.94 -8.06 10.15
C ILE A 211 -0.03 -8.24 11.38
N SER A 212 1.27 -7.94 11.26
CA SER A 212 2.22 -7.99 12.36
C SER A 212 1.88 -6.98 13.47
N HIS A 213 1.28 -5.85 13.11
CA HIS A 213 0.86 -4.81 14.05
C HIS A 213 -0.46 -5.13 14.77
N MET A 214 -1.05 -6.29 14.50
CA MET A 214 -2.29 -6.77 15.12
C MET A 214 -2.15 -8.18 15.68
N VAL A 215 -0.91 -8.64 15.91
CA VAL A 215 -0.62 -10.00 16.40
C VAL A 215 -1.29 -10.33 17.74
N GLU A 216 -1.55 -9.35 18.60
CA GLU A 216 -2.25 -9.52 19.86
C GLU A 216 -3.71 -9.99 19.69
N GLU A 217 -4.31 -9.74 18.53
CA GLU A 217 -5.70 -10.14 18.22
C GLU A 217 -5.76 -11.45 17.43
N MET A 218 -4.61 -12.07 17.14
CA MET A 218 -4.54 -13.25 16.29
C MET A 218 -4.48 -14.55 17.10
N PRO A 219 -5.22 -15.59 16.70
CA PRO A 219 -5.01 -16.93 17.25
C PRO A 219 -3.68 -17.48 16.74
N ARG A 220 -2.77 -17.85 17.65
CA ARG A 220 -1.44 -18.40 17.36
C ARG A 220 -0.61 -17.47 16.43
N PRO A 221 -0.23 -16.28 16.89
CA PRO A 221 0.35 -15.23 16.03
C PRO A 221 1.67 -15.67 15.37
N SER A 222 2.51 -16.44 16.06
CA SER A 222 3.76 -16.97 15.50
C SER A 222 3.56 -17.82 14.24
N ILE A 223 2.42 -18.49 14.06
CA ILE A 223 2.15 -19.33 12.88
C ILE A 223 1.27 -18.58 11.88
N THR A 224 0.24 -17.89 12.38
CA THR A 224 -0.78 -17.29 11.54
C THR A 224 -0.29 -16.01 10.87
N ALA A 225 0.44 -15.14 11.57
CA ALA A 225 0.90 -13.86 11.01
C ALA A 225 1.86 -14.04 9.82
N PRO A 226 2.90 -14.91 9.89
CA PRO A 226 3.76 -15.19 8.74
C PRO A 226 3.00 -15.74 7.52
N LYS A 227 2.05 -16.65 7.74
CA LYS A 227 1.23 -17.21 6.65
C LYS A 227 0.36 -16.14 5.99
N VAL A 228 -0.31 -15.31 6.79
CA VAL A 228 -1.17 -14.24 6.28
C VAL A 228 -0.36 -13.20 5.50
N MET A 229 0.85 -12.88 5.97
CA MET A 229 1.77 -11.96 5.27
C MET A 229 2.13 -12.47 3.87
N LEU A 230 2.49 -13.76 3.72
CA LEU A 230 2.79 -14.34 2.41
C LEU A 230 1.55 -14.47 1.52
N MET A 231 0.40 -14.84 2.10
CA MET A 231 -0.87 -14.90 1.39
C MET A 231 -1.31 -13.52 0.89
N ALA A 232 -1.06 -12.46 1.66
CA ALA A 232 -1.39 -11.10 1.26
C ALA A 232 -0.64 -10.67 -0.01
N VAL A 233 0.67 -10.96 -0.08
CA VAL A 233 1.47 -10.70 -1.29
C VAL A 233 0.99 -11.54 -2.47
N GLY A 234 0.77 -12.85 -2.27
CA GLY A 234 0.34 -13.75 -3.35
C GLY A 234 -1.04 -13.44 -3.91
N LEU A 235 -2.01 -13.15 -3.04
CA LEU A 235 -3.35 -12.73 -3.47
C LEU A 235 -3.32 -11.34 -4.10
N GLY A 236 -2.56 -10.40 -3.53
CA GLY A 236 -2.39 -9.06 -4.08
C GLY A 236 -1.79 -9.07 -5.48
N ALA A 237 -0.72 -9.85 -5.69
CA ALA A 237 -0.06 -9.98 -6.98
C ALA A 237 -0.94 -10.69 -8.02
N SER A 238 -1.59 -11.81 -7.66
CA SER A 238 -2.41 -12.56 -8.61
C SER A 238 -3.66 -11.79 -9.06
N THR A 239 -4.37 -11.16 -8.12
CA THR A 239 -5.53 -10.31 -8.44
C THR A 239 -5.14 -9.10 -9.28
N SER A 240 -4.04 -8.44 -8.92
CA SER A 240 -3.50 -7.32 -9.69
C SER A 240 -3.09 -7.71 -11.10
N LEU A 241 -2.43 -8.86 -11.28
CA LEU A 241 -1.97 -9.33 -12.59
C LEU A 241 -3.15 -9.57 -13.54
N VAL A 242 -4.17 -10.28 -13.05
CA VAL A 242 -5.40 -10.54 -13.84
C VAL A 242 -6.07 -9.21 -14.22
N PHE A 243 -6.23 -8.31 -13.26
CA PHE A 243 -6.88 -7.03 -13.50
C PHE A 243 -6.09 -6.15 -14.50
N MET A 244 -4.76 -6.08 -14.38
CA MET A 244 -3.92 -5.28 -15.27
C MET A 244 -3.91 -5.80 -16.70
N ILE A 245 -3.84 -7.12 -16.90
CA ILE A 245 -3.93 -7.73 -18.23
C ILE A 245 -5.26 -7.34 -18.88
N VAL A 246 -6.37 -7.47 -18.15
CA VAL A 246 -7.71 -7.12 -18.65
C VAL A 246 -7.80 -5.63 -18.97
N LEU A 247 -7.30 -4.77 -18.09
CA LEU A 247 -7.28 -3.32 -18.28
C LEU A 247 -6.53 -2.94 -19.58
N LEU A 248 -5.37 -3.54 -19.83
CA LEU A 248 -4.56 -3.28 -21.02
C LEU A 248 -5.22 -3.80 -22.31
N PHE A 249 -5.87 -4.97 -22.27
CA PHE A 249 -6.64 -5.46 -23.43
C PHE A 249 -7.82 -4.54 -23.78
N CYS A 250 -8.38 -3.85 -22.79
CA CYS A 250 -9.52 -2.93 -22.97
C CYS A 250 -9.08 -1.48 -23.24
N LEU A 251 -7.79 -1.16 -23.13
CA LEU A 251 -7.25 0.18 -23.40
C LEU A 251 -7.15 0.38 -24.90
N THR A 252 -7.90 1.33 -25.47
CA THR A 252 -7.96 1.50 -26.94
C THR A 252 -7.11 2.66 -27.45
N ASP A 253 -7.07 3.77 -26.71
CA ASP A 253 -6.35 4.98 -27.11
C ASP A 253 -5.60 5.56 -25.92
N LEU A 254 -4.28 5.30 -25.88
CA LEU A 254 -3.38 5.72 -24.81
C LEU A 254 -3.22 7.25 -24.71
N PRO A 255 -2.96 8.00 -25.81
CA PRO A 255 -2.91 9.46 -25.78
C PRO A 255 -4.14 10.10 -25.13
N THR A 256 -5.35 9.65 -25.50
CA THR A 256 -6.59 10.17 -24.91
C THR A 256 -6.71 9.82 -23.42
N VAL A 257 -6.25 8.64 -23.00
CA VAL A 257 -6.24 8.23 -21.58
C VAL A 257 -5.31 9.13 -20.74
N LEU A 258 -4.14 9.49 -21.27
CA LEU A 258 -3.17 10.33 -20.57
C LEU A 258 -3.57 11.81 -20.53
N ALA A 259 -4.22 12.31 -21.58
CA ALA A 259 -4.67 13.70 -21.66
C ALA A 259 -6.01 13.97 -20.95
N SER A 260 -6.77 12.92 -20.59
CA SER A 260 -8.13 13.09 -20.07
C SER A 260 -8.18 13.70 -18.66
N PRO A 261 -9.04 14.71 -18.41
CA PRO A 261 -9.25 15.28 -17.08
C PRO A 261 -9.98 14.32 -16.13
N THR A 262 -10.55 13.22 -16.63
CA THR A 262 -11.22 12.18 -15.83
C THR A 262 -10.24 11.16 -15.23
N GLY A 263 -8.94 11.30 -15.51
CA GLY A 263 -7.89 10.40 -15.05
C GLY A 263 -7.88 9.06 -15.80
N PRO A 264 -6.74 8.33 -15.78
CA PRO A 264 -6.52 7.24 -16.71
C PRO A 264 -7.47 6.05 -16.50
N LEU A 265 -7.74 5.69 -15.24
CA LEU A 265 -8.61 4.55 -14.93
C LEU A 265 -10.04 4.76 -15.46
N LEU A 266 -10.66 5.88 -15.09
CA LEU A 266 -12.05 6.14 -15.45
C LEU A 266 -12.19 6.34 -16.96
N GLN A 267 -11.18 6.93 -17.60
CA GLN A 267 -11.16 7.05 -19.06
C GLN A 267 -11.08 5.68 -19.75
N ILE A 268 -10.28 4.74 -19.24
CA ILE A 268 -10.23 3.36 -19.76
C ILE A 268 -11.60 2.67 -19.57
N TYR A 269 -12.23 2.83 -18.40
CA TYR A 269 -13.58 2.29 -18.17
C TYR A 269 -14.61 2.90 -19.12
N TYR A 270 -14.48 4.19 -19.42
CA TYR A 270 -15.35 4.87 -20.37
C TYR A 270 -15.12 4.39 -21.81
N GLN A 271 -13.87 4.22 -22.25
CA GLN A 271 -13.53 3.65 -23.56
C GLN A 271 -14.11 2.23 -23.72
N ALA A 272 -13.98 1.40 -22.68
CA ALA A 272 -14.48 0.02 -22.68
C ALA A 272 -16.02 -0.05 -22.67
N THR A 273 -16.68 0.72 -21.80
CA THR A 273 -18.14 0.64 -21.62
C THR A 273 -18.93 1.44 -22.65
N ARG A 274 -18.32 2.49 -23.22
CA ARG A 274 -18.94 3.53 -24.07
C ARG A 274 -20.16 4.19 -23.41
N SER A 275 -20.17 4.25 -22.07
CA SER A 275 -21.28 4.78 -21.28
C SER A 275 -20.76 5.45 -20.01
N MET A 276 -21.15 6.69 -19.77
CA MET A 276 -20.78 7.42 -18.54
C MET A 276 -21.31 6.71 -17.28
N ALA A 277 -22.54 6.21 -17.33
CA ALA A 277 -23.15 5.45 -16.24
C ALA A 277 -22.44 4.11 -16.00
N GLY A 278 -22.08 3.39 -17.06
CA GLY A 278 -21.32 2.15 -16.96
C GLY A 278 -19.95 2.36 -16.32
N ALA A 279 -19.18 3.33 -16.81
CA ALA A 279 -17.87 3.67 -16.27
C ALA A 279 -17.93 4.10 -14.80
N THR A 280 -18.93 4.92 -14.44
CA THR A 280 -19.16 5.34 -13.05
C THR A 280 -19.52 4.16 -12.15
N GLY A 281 -20.40 3.26 -12.61
CA GLY A 281 -20.77 2.05 -11.87
C GLY A 281 -19.56 1.16 -11.56
N LEU A 282 -18.62 1.03 -12.49
CA LEU A 282 -17.39 0.26 -12.29
C LEU A 282 -16.45 0.95 -11.29
N VAL A 283 -16.23 2.26 -11.43
CA VAL A 283 -15.28 2.97 -10.55
C VAL A 283 -15.78 3.10 -9.11
N ILE A 284 -17.09 3.00 -8.86
CA ILE A 284 -17.66 2.95 -7.51
C ILE A 284 -17.10 1.75 -6.72
N PHE A 285 -16.80 0.62 -7.36
CA PHE A 285 -16.16 -0.50 -6.68
C PHE A 285 -14.79 -0.12 -6.14
N ASN A 286 -13.98 0.57 -6.94
CA ASN A 286 -12.66 1.07 -6.53
C ASN A 286 -12.77 2.16 -5.45
N LEU A 287 -13.71 3.09 -5.60
CA LEU A 287 -13.98 4.17 -4.65
C LEU A 287 -14.33 3.61 -3.26
N MET A 288 -15.31 2.71 -3.19
CA MET A 288 -15.73 2.09 -1.94
C MET A 288 -14.63 1.22 -1.35
N ALA A 289 -13.84 0.53 -2.19
CA ALA A 289 -12.69 -0.21 -1.71
C ALA A 289 -11.61 0.71 -1.09
N MET A 290 -11.46 1.95 -1.56
CA MET A 290 -10.60 2.96 -0.90
C MET A 290 -11.16 3.46 0.43
N VAL A 291 -12.48 3.55 0.58
CA VAL A 291 -13.10 3.86 1.89
C VAL A 291 -12.73 2.78 2.91
N PHE A 292 -12.90 1.50 2.55
CA PHE A 292 -12.54 0.38 3.42
C PHE A 292 -11.03 0.29 3.68
N ALA A 293 -10.21 0.48 2.64
CA ALA A 293 -8.75 0.45 2.75
C ALA A 293 -8.24 1.56 3.68
N THR A 294 -8.67 2.80 3.47
CA THR A 294 -8.25 3.96 4.29
C THR A 294 -8.59 3.75 5.78
N GLN A 295 -9.75 3.17 6.06
CA GLN A 295 -10.14 2.83 7.42
C GLN A 295 -9.20 1.81 8.07
N GLY A 296 -8.86 0.74 7.34
CA GLY A 296 -7.92 -0.27 7.81
C GLY A 296 -6.50 0.28 7.98
N LEU A 297 -6.03 1.11 7.04
CA LEU A 297 -4.74 1.78 7.11
C LEU A 297 -4.63 2.66 8.36
N MET A 298 -5.68 3.43 8.67
CA MET A 298 -5.74 4.26 9.88
C MET A 298 -5.66 3.40 11.16
N THR A 299 -6.35 2.25 11.15
CA THR A 299 -6.31 1.28 12.25
C THR A 299 -4.88 0.80 12.50
N VAL A 300 -4.19 0.35 11.44
CA VAL A 300 -2.82 -0.18 11.53
C VAL A 300 -1.83 0.93 11.92
N ALA A 301 -1.88 2.09 11.28
CA ALA A 301 -0.97 3.20 11.59
C ALA A 301 -1.07 3.62 13.06
N SER A 302 -2.28 3.69 13.63
CA SER A 302 -2.48 4.01 15.05
C SER A 302 -1.89 2.95 15.99
N ARG A 303 -1.90 1.67 15.57
CA ARG A 303 -1.35 0.53 16.31
C ARG A 303 0.16 0.40 16.21
N ILE A 304 0.80 1.15 15.32
CA ILE A 304 2.26 1.27 15.24
C ILE A 304 2.73 2.43 16.11
N VAL A 305 2.05 3.56 16.02
CA VAL A 305 2.34 4.76 16.83
C VAL A 305 2.21 4.45 18.32
N LEU A 306 1.23 3.63 18.73
CA LEU A 306 1.00 3.27 20.13
C LEU A 306 2.20 2.57 20.81
N PRO A 307 2.69 1.40 20.35
CA PRO A 307 3.83 0.72 20.97
C PRO A 307 5.12 1.55 20.85
N PHE A 308 5.35 2.23 19.72
CA PHE A 308 6.50 3.12 19.59
C PHE A 308 6.45 4.30 20.58
N ALA A 309 5.25 4.82 20.88
CA ALA A 309 5.05 5.80 21.94
C ALA A 309 5.28 5.21 23.34
N ARG A 310 4.88 3.97 23.61
CA ARG A 310 5.16 3.28 24.88
C ARG A 310 6.65 3.19 25.17
N ASP A 311 7.47 2.99 24.13
CA ASP A 311 8.93 2.94 24.20
C ASP A 311 9.62 4.32 24.14
N GLN A 312 8.88 5.41 24.34
CA GLN A 312 9.38 6.79 24.33
C GLN A 312 9.95 7.26 22.98
N GLY A 313 9.56 6.63 21.87
CA GLY A 313 10.03 6.95 20.51
C GLY A 313 9.68 8.35 20.00
N PHE A 314 8.64 8.99 20.56
CA PHE A 314 8.22 10.36 20.24
C PHE A 314 8.65 11.39 21.31
N GLY A 315 9.53 11.00 22.24
CA GLY A 315 10.05 11.89 23.29
C GLY A 315 8.93 12.40 24.20
N PRO A 316 8.77 13.73 24.40
CA PRO A 316 7.73 14.28 25.28
C PRO A 316 6.30 13.90 24.87
N LEU A 317 6.03 13.81 23.57
CA LEU A 317 4.70 13.49 23.02
C LEU A 317 4.29 12.03 23.33
N SER A 318 5.25 11.14 23.58
CA SER A 318 4.98 9.76 23.95
C SER A 318 4.11 9.61 25.19
N LYS A 319 4.13 10.58 26.12
CA LYS A 319 3.32 10.52 27.35
C LYS A 319 1.82 10.45 27.04
N SER A 320 1.35 11.24 26.07
CA SER A 320 -0.05 11.28 25.66
C SER A 320 -0.38 10.19 24.65
N LEU A 321 0.52 9.92 23.69
CA LEU A 321 0.29 8.95 22.62
C LEU A 321 0.20 7.49 23.11
N ARG A 322 0.82 7.17 24.26
CA ARG A 322 0.80 5.80 24.80
C ARG A 322 -0.51 5.42 25.50
N GLU A 323 -1.39 6.38 25.78
CA GLU A 323 -2.60 6.15 26.58
C GLU A 323 -3.72 5.51 25.76
N VAL A 324 -4.31 4.45 26.31
CA VAL A 324 -5.51 3.80 25.77
C VAL A 324 -6.70 4.26 26.59
N HIS A 325 -7.73 4.79 25.92
CA HIS A 325 -8.88 5.37 26.62
C HIS A 325 -9.66 4.27 27.37
N PRO A 326 -10.01 4.47 28.65
CA PRO A 326 -10.57 3.41 29.50
C PRO A 326 -11.94 2.90 29.04
N THR A 327 -12.82 3.78 28.56
CA THR A 327 -14.19 3.40 28.12
C THR A 327 -14.23 2.92 26.66
N LEU A 328 -13.61 3.66 25.73
CA LEU A 328 -13.56 3.33 24.30
C LEU A 328 -12.61 2.18 23.98
N LYS A 329 -11.63 1.87 24.86
CA LYS A 329 -10.59 0.85 24.67
C LYS A 329 -9.76 1.02 23.39
N VAL A 330 -9.60 2.26 22.93
CA VAL A 330 -8.82 2.64 21.75
C VAL A 330 -7.78 3.71 22.09
N PRO A 331 -6.65 3.76 21.37
CA PRO A 331 -5.62 4.79 21.56
C PRO A 331 -6.02 6.11 20.88
N VAL A 332 -6.93 6.86 21.51
CA VAL A 332 -7.52 8.10 20.96
C VAL A 332 -6.45 9.09 20.50
N TRP A 333 -5.40 9.28 21.30
CA TRP A 333 -4.30 10.20 20.98
C TRP A 333 -3.47 9.73 19.79
N SER A 334 -3.18 8.43 19.68
CA SER A 334 -2.47 7.88 18.50
C SER A 334 -3.29 8.02 17.23
N ILE A 335 -4.59 7.72 17.27
CA ILE A 335 -5.48 7.85 16.10
C ILE A 335 -5.57 9.32 15.68
N SER A 336 -5.71 10.24 16.66
CA SER A 336 -5.76 11.68 16.40
C SER A 336 -4.43 12.20 15.84
N PHE A 337 -3.31 11.69 16.31
CA PHE A 337 -1.98 12.05 15.80
C PHE A 337 -1.77 11.61 14.35
N VAL A 338 -2.12 10.36 14.02
CA VAL A 338 -2.08 9.86 12.64
C VAL A 338 -2.99 10.69 11.74
N SER A 339 -4.20 11.00 12.21
CA SER A 339 -5.17 11.81 11.45
C SER A 339 -4.68 13.24 11.25
N ALA A 340 -4.11 13.87 12.27
CA ALA A 340 -3.56 15.22 12.18
C ALA A 340 -2.43 15.30 11.13
N TRP A 341 -1.49 14.37 11.15
CA TRP A 341 -0.43 14.30 10.13
C TRP A 341 -0.97 13.99 8.73
N THR A 342 -1.97 13.12 8.65
CA THR A 342 -2.67 12.84 7.38
C THR A 342 -3.30 14.13 6.82
N VAL A 343 -3.95 14.94 7.64
CA VAL A 343 -4.51 16.25 7.23
C VAL A 343 -3.40 17.22 6.84
N ILE A 344 -2.28 17.27 7.58
CA ILE A 344 -1.13 18.13 7.26
C ILE A 344 -0.55 17.77 5.88
N PHE A 345 -0.39 16.48 5.57
CA PHE A 345 0.01 16.05 4.23
C PHE A 345 -1.04 16.44 3.18
N GLY A 346 -2.32 16.34 3.53
CA GLY A 346 -3.42 16.82 2.69
C GLY A 346 -3.34 18.31 2.36
N LEU A 347 -2.97 19.18 3.31
CA LEU A 347 -2.89 20.64 3.09
C LEU A 347 -1.91 21.00 1.97
N ILE A 348 -0.94 20.15 1.68
CA ILE A 348 0.00 20.32 0.57
C ILE A 348 -0.72 20.31 -0.79
N TYR A 349 -1.90 19.68 -0.90
CA TYR A 349 -2.77 19.79 -2.09
C TYR A 349 -3.04 21.24 -2.48
N LEU A 350 -3.22 22.14 -1.50
CA LEU A 350 -3.54 23.54 -1.76
C LEU A 350 -2.39 24.27 -2.48
N GLY A 351 -1.14 23.91 -2.14
CA GLY A 351 0.06 24.51 -2.75
C GLY A 351 0.50 23.81 -4.03
N SER A 352 0.70 22.49 -4.00
CA SER A 352 1.27 21.73 -5.11
C SER A 352 0.88 20.26 -5.09
N SER A 353 0.20 19.81 -6.16
CA SER A 353 -0.06 18.39 -6.40
C SER A 353 1.22 17.57 -6.62
N VAL A 354 2.28 18.19 -7.16
CA VAL A 354 3.59 17.55 -7.34
C VAL A 354 4.25 17.26 -6.00
N ALA A 355 4.22 18.23 -5.07
CA ALA A 355 4.81 18.06 -3.74
C ALA A 355 4.10 16.95 -2.95
N LEU A 356 2.78 16.86 -3.06
CA LEU A 356 2.04 15.75 -2.47
C LEU A 356 2.43 14.41 -3.11
N ASN A 357 2.44 14.32 -4.44
CA ASN A 357 2.82 13.09 -5.13
C ASN A 357 4.19 12.60 -4.66
N ALA A 358 5.15 13.51 -4.45
CA ALA A 358 6.46 13.18 -3.90
C ALA A 358 6.39 12.59 -2.48
N ILE A 359 5.57 13.15 -1.58
CA ILE A 359 5.40 12.64 -0.20
C ILE A 359 4.69 11.29 -0.19
N LEU A 360 3.64 11.14 -1.00
CA LEU A 360 2.92 9.87 -1.12
C LEU A 360 3.83 8.77 -1.70
N SER A 361 4.68 9.09 -2.68
CA SER A 361 5.72 8.18 -3.17
C SER A 361 6.80 7.90 -2.13
N ALA A 362 7.18 8.90 -1.32
CA ALA A 362 8.14 8.72 -0.22
C ALA A 362 7.63 7.75 0.86
N SER A 363 6.31 7.58 1.03
CA SER A 363 5.75 6.56 1.93
C SER A 363 6.31 5.16 1.64
N VAL A 364 6.38 4.78 0.37
CA VAL A 364 6.95 3.50 -0.07
C VAL A 364 8.41 3.43 0.31
N VAL A 365 9.18 4.50 0.07
CA VAL A 365 10.60 4.54 0.40
C VAL A 365 10.82 4.36 1.90
N PHE A 366 10.04 5.04 2.75
CA PHE A 366 10.13 4.88 4.19
C PHE A 366 9.81 3.45 4.64
N MET A 367 8.77 2.83 4.07
CA MET A 367 8.44 1.43 4.33
C MET A 367 9.55 0.47 3.88
N GLN A 368 10.14 0.70 2.71
CA GLN A 368 11.23 -0.12 2.19
C GLN A 368 12.49 0.01 3.06
N ILE A 369 12.82 1.22 3.54
CA ILE A 369 13.91 1.44 4.49
C ILE A 369 13.63 0.72 5.81
N SER A 370 12.40 0.78 6.32
CA SER A 370 12.07 0.12 7.58
C SER A 370 12.10 -1.41 7.45
N TYR A 371 11.79 -1.98 6.28
CA TYR A 371 11.94 -3.42 5.98
C TYR A 371 13.38 -3.86 5.79
N ILE A 372 14.20 -3.08 5.08
CA ILE A 372 15.54 -3.53 4.69
C ILE A 372 16.48 -3.65 5.89
N VAL A 373 16.33 -2.82 6.92
CA VAL A 373 17.18 -2.84 8.12
C VAL A 373 17.11 -4.19 8.87
N PRO A 374 15.94 -4.70 9.32
CA PRO A 374 15.86 -5.99 9.98
C PRO A 374 16.26 -7.14 9.05
N ILE A 375 15.93 -7.09 7.75
CA ILE A 375 16.36 -8.11 6.77
C ILE A 375 17.89 -8.13 6.64
N PHE A 376 18.53 -6.95 6.56
CA PHE A 376 19.98 -6.84 6.47
C PHE A 376 20.66 -7.40 7.73
N LEU A 377 20.16 -7.05 8.91
CA LEU A 377 20.67 -7.58 10.18
C LEU A 377 20.53 -9.11 10.26
N LEU A 378 19.42 -9.64 9.74
CA LEU A 378 19.17 -11.08 9.63
C LEU A 378 20.21 -11.77 8.73
N CYS A 379 20.45 -11.22 7.54
CA CYS A 379 21.42 -11.74 6.57
C CYS A 379 22.87 -11.60 7.06
N TRP A 380 23.17 -10.54 7.80
CA TRP A 380 24.51 -10.29 8.34
C TRP A 380 24.85 -11.23 9.51
N ARG A 381 23.94 -11.39 10.47
CA ARG A 381 24.16 -12.28 11.62
C ARG A 381 23.97 -13.76 11.28
N GLY A 382 23.15 -14.10 10.28
CA GLY A 382 22.94 -15.48 9.84
C GLY A 382 22.15 -16.30 10.86
N GLU A 383 22.50 -17.58 11.06
CA GLU A 383 21.81 -18.46 12.01
C GLU A 383 21.93 -17.98 13.47
N ALA A 384 23.07 -17.37 13.83
CA ALA A 384 23.34 -16.77 15.14
C ALA A 384 22.37 -15.65 15.55
N ALA A 385 21.58 -15.11 14.61
CA ALA A 385 20.56 -14.12 14.91
C ALA A 385 19.34 -14.69 15.67
N LEU A 386 19.09 -16.00 15.52
CA LEU A 386 17.88 -16.68 15.97
C LEU A 386 18.18 -18.09 16.52
N GLU A 387 19.42 -18.34 16.96
CA GLU A 387 19.96 -19.65 17.35
C GLU A 387 19.44 -20.15 18.70
N ASN A 388 18.99 -19.23 19.57
CA ASN A 388 18.53 -19.53 20.92
C ASN A 388 17.00 -19.70 21.05
N GLU A 389 16.25 -19.62 19.94
CA GLU A 389 14.79 -19.58 19.95
C GLU A 389 14.17 -20.83 19.32
N GLN A 390 13.09 -21.34 19.89
CA GLN A 390 12.38 -22.50 19.34
C GLN A 390 11.72 -22.12 17.99
N ARG A 391 12.18 -22.73 16.89
CA ARG A 391 11.61 -22.50 15.55
C ARG A 391 10.90 -23.73 15.02
N VAL A 392 9.70 -23.52 14.50
CA VAL A 392 8.96 -24.55 13.74
C VAL A 392 9.15 -24.34 12.23
N TRP A 393 9.52 -23.13 11.80
CA TRP A 393 9.77 -22.78 10.39
C TRP A 393 11.07 -21.97 10.22
N SER A 394 11.83 -22.28 9.16
CA SER A 394 13.09 -21.63 8.80
C SER A 394 13.28 -21.61 7.28
N LEU A 395 13.89 -20.56 6.75
CA LEU A 395 14.28 -20.46 5.33
C LEU A 395 15.49 -21.34 4.98
N GLY A 396 16.16 -21.94 5.98
CA GLY A 396 17.22 -22.93 5.81
C GLY A 396 18.33 -22.45 4.85
N ARG A 397 18.64 -23.27 3.84
CA ARG A 397 19.73 -23.04 2.86
C ARG A 397 19.58 -21.78 2.01
N PHE A 398 18.39 -21.18 1.95
CA PHE A 398 18.16 -19.92 1.23
C PHE A 398 18.64 -18.68 2.02
N ARG A 399 18.89 -18.82 3.33
CA ARG A 399 19.53 -17.81 4.19
C ARG A 399 21.06 -17.92 4.08
N ARG A 400 21.64 -17.61 2.91
CA ARG A 400 23.12 -17.51 2.83
C ARG A 400 23.58 -16.24 3.55
N ARG A 401 24.47 -16.39 4.52
CA ARG A 401 25.14 -15.28 5.20
C ARG A 401 25.78 -14.37 4.16
N CYS A 402 25.56 -13.05 4.24
CA CYS A 402 26.42 -12.11 3.52
C CYS A 402 27.84 -12.36 4.05
N LYS A 403 28.72 -12.99 3.25
CA LYS A 403 30.11 -13.17 3.62
C LYS A 403 30.63 -11.78 4.01
N ARG A 404 31.26 -11.67 5.19
CA ARG A 404 32.08 -10.49 5.47
C ARG A 404 33.02 -10.37 4.29
N VAL A 405 32.98 -9.24 3.59
CA VAL A 405 34.12 -8.79 2.82
C VAL A 405 35.19 -8.58 3.89
N SER A 406 35.98 -9.61 4.13
CA SER A 406 37.16 -9.49 4.97
C SER A 406 38.02 -8.42 4.32
N GLU A 407 38.37 -7.43 5.13
CA GLU A 407 39.40 -6.44 4.90
C GLU A 407 40.51 -7.03 4.01
N ALA A 408 40.67 -6.43 2.82
CA ALA A 408 41.85 -6.59 1.98
C ALA A 408 42.73 -5.36 2.19
#